data_AF-A0A495AB74-F1
#
_entry.id   AF-A0A495AB74-F1
#
_cell.length_a   1.000
_cell.length_b   1.000
_cell.length_c   1.000
_cell.angle_alpha   90.00
_cell.angle_beta   90.00
_cell.angle_gamma   90.00
#
_symmetry.space_group_name_H-M   'P 1'
#
loop_
_entity.id
_entity.type
_entity.pdbx_description
1 polymer ?
#
loop_
_entity_poly.entity_id
_entity_poly.type
_entity_poly.pdbx_seq_one_letter_code
_entity_poly.pdbx_strand_id
1 'polypeptide(L)'
;MADRQAVTPWTLAEVAPVVGLSAAGIVKRFGSRQGVLLALSRRWIATIPQTPNGDLLPVEELRGWVAERFAPPHGNAQGLSQLIDDLVDEDLRRLLAEGWGLERAYLKALLGRCDLPGVKNPGVCAAILFDALNGAALRAAAEGSADLVSQTLDNLLEQWT
;
A
#
# COMPACT_ATOMS: atom_id res chain seq x y z
N MET A 1 12.68 -20.53 -24.01
CA MET A 1 12.63 -20.35 -22.54
C MET A 1 13.28 -19.02 -22.25
N ALA A 2 12.49 -17.98 -21.97
CA ALA A 2 13.02 -16.66 -21.69
C ALA A 2 13.80 -16.70 -20.38
N ASP A 3 15.02 -16.17 -20.43
CA ASP A 3 15.90 -15.97 -19.29
C ASP A 3 15.14 -15.11 -18.26
N ARG A 4 14.80 -15.74 -17.13
CA ARG A 4 14.08 -15.07 -16.05
C ARG A 4 15.12 -14.18 -15.40
N GLN A 5 15.21 -12.93 -15.86
CA GLN A 5 16.13 -11.93 -15.33
C GLN A 5 15.98 -11.94 -13.81
N ALA A 6 17.00 -12.45 -13.11
CA ALA A 6 16.93 -12.62 -11.67
C ALA A 6 16.78 -11.22 -11.07
N VAL A 7 15.62 -10.96 -10.48
CA VAL A 7 15.40 -9.72 -9.73
C VAL A 7 16.36 -9.78 -8.56
N THR A 8 17.43 -9.01 -8.63
CA THR A 8 18.40 -8.93 -7.54
C THR A 8 17.77 -8.06 -6.44
N PRO A 9 17.59 -8.58 -5.22
CA PRO A 9 17.11 -7.78 -4.10
C PRO A 9 18.07 -6.61 -3.87
N TRP A 10 17.52 -5.44 -3.53
CA TRP A 10 18.35 -4.29 -3.20
C TRP A 10 19.25 -4.59 -1.98
N THR A 11 20.42 -3.99 -1.95
CA THR A 11 21.42 -4.19 -0.90
C THR A 11 21.51 -3.00 0.05
N LEU A 12 21.99 -3.22 1.27
CA LEU A 12 22.25 -2.12 2.21
C LEU A 12 23.29 -1.12 1.68
N ALA A 13 24.19 -1.57 0.79
CA ALA A 13 25.18 -0.72 0.15
C ALA A 13 24.54 0.25 -0.86
N GLU A 14 23.48 -0.18 -1.55
CA GLU A 14 22.73 0.66 -2.49
C GLU A 14 21.88 1.71 -1.76
N VAL A 15 21.33 1.38 -0.60
CA VAL A 15 20.46 2.28 0.18
C VAL A 15 21.27 3.28 1.03
N ALA A 16 22.45 2.89 1.50
CA ALA A 16 23.32 3.70 2.35
C ALA A 16 23.50 5.17 1.87
N PRO A 17 23.87 5.43 0.60
CA PRO A 17 24.00 6.79 0.08
C PRO A 17 22.70 7.61 0.13
N VAL A 18 21.55 6.99 -0.12
CA VAL A 18 20.23 7.65 -0.17
C VAL A 18 19.82 8.18 1.20
N VAL A 19 20.18 7.46 2.26
CA VAL A 19 19.83 7.81 3.65
C VAL A 19 20.96 8.53 4.38
N GLY A 20 22.07 8.85 3.71
CA GLY A 20 23.22 9.54 4.30
C GLY A 20 23.93 8.72 5.40
N LEU A 21 23.88 7.39 5.34
CA LEU A 21 24.52 6.49 6.30
C LEU A 21 25.51 5.55 5.60
N SER A 22 26.43 4.97 6.36
CA SER A 22 27.21 3.82 5.86
C SER A 22 26.39 2.54 5.99
N ALA A 23 26.66 1.54 5.13
CA ALA A 23 26.05 0.22 5.24
C ALA A 23 26.29 -0.40 6.64
N ALA A 24 27.49 -0.21 7.21
CA ALA A 24 27.81 -0.62 8.58
C ALA A 24 26.95 0.11 9.63
N GLY A 25 26.63 1.39 9.42
CA GLY A 25 25.72 2.15 10.28
C GLY A 25 24.29 1.62 10.22
N ILE A 26 23.81 1.23 9.03
CA ILE A 26 22.50 0.59 8.87
C ILE A 26 22.48 -0.77 9.57
N VAL A 27 23.51 -1.60 9.36
CA VAL A 27 23.66 -2.90 10.06
C VAL A 27 23.70 -2.72 11.58
N LYS A 28 24.44 -1.73 12.09
CA LYS A 28 24.50 -1.45 13.53
C LYS A 28 23.13 -1.11 14.12
N ARG A 29 22.27 -0.41 13.37
CA ARG A 29 20.95 0.03 13.84
C ARG A 29 19.85 -1.02 13.64
N PHE A 30 19.86 -1.73 12.52
CA PHE A 30 18.77 -2.59 12.09
C PHE A 30 19.16 -4.08 12.00
N GLY A 31 20.44 -4.42 12.16
CA GLY A 31 20.97 -5.77 12.09
C GLY A 31 21.11 -6.31 10.66
N SER A 32 20.09 -6.15 9.82
CA SER A 32 20.05 -6.73 8.47
C SER A 32 19.10 -5.96 7.53
N ARG A 33 19.12 -6.31 6.24
CA ARG A 33 18.10 -5.87 5.26
C ARG A 33 16.68 -6.20 5.74
N GLN A 34 16.47 -7.41 6.26
CA GLN A 34 15.19 -7.82 6.82
C GLN A 34 14.80 -6.96 8.02
N GLY A 35 15.74 -6.62 8.90
CA GLY A 35 15.48 -5.71 10.02
C GLY A 35 15.08 -4.29 9.57
N VAL A 36 15.61 -3.82 8.43
CA VAL A 36 15.16 -2.56 7.80
C VAL A 36 13.73 -2.70 7.30
N LEU A 37 13.39 -3.78 6.58
CA LEU A 37 12.02 -4.03 6.09
C LEU A 37 11.02 -4.10 7.24
N LEU A 38 11.33 -4.84 8.31
CA LEU A 38 10.49 -4.90 9.51
C LEU A 38 10.27 -3.54 10.15
N ALA A 39 11.32 -2.70 10.22
CA ALA A 39 11.22 -1.36 10.76
C ALA A 39 10.37 -0.44 9.87
N LEU A 40 10.50 -0.55 8.54
CA LEU A 40 9.70 0.19 7.57
C LEU A 40 8.23 -0.22 7.64
N SER A 41 7.93 -1.52 7.71
CA SER A 41 6.55 -2.03 7.84
C SER A 41 5.90 -1.54 9.12
N ARG A 42 6.61 -1.56 10.27
CA ARG A 42 6.10 -1.00 11.54
C ARG A 42 5.87 0.50 11.46
N ARG A 43 6.77 1.24 10.80
CA ARG A 43 6.60 2.68 10.58
C ARG A 43 5.37 2.96 9.72
N TRP A 44 5.18 2.22 8.62
CA TRP A 44 3.99 2.34 7.77
C TRP A 44 2.71 2.06 8.56
N ILE A 45 2.66 0.97 9.34
CA ILE A 45 1.52 0.67 10.22
C ILE A 45 1.20 1.86 11.14
N ALA A 46 2.21 2.45 11.77
CA ALA A 46 2.05 3.60 12.65
C ALA A 46 1.56 4.89 11.95
N THR A 47 1.66 4.97 10.62
CA THR A 47 1.14 6.09 9.82
C THR A 47 -0.31 5.92 9.39
N ILE A 48 -0.90 4.72 9.52
CA ILE A 48 -2.28 4.48 9.11
C ILE A 48 -3.23 5.19 10.08
N PRO A 49 -4.08 6.12 9.60
CA PRO A 49 -5.01 6.82 10.48
C PRO A 49 -6.03 5.84 11.08
N GLN A 50 -6.36 6.04 12.35
CA GLN A 50 -7.31 5.18 13.07
C GLN A 50 -8.76 5.65 12.89
N THR A 51 -8.95 6.93 12.56
CA THR A 51 -10.25 7.56 12.36
C THR A 51 -10.14 8.59 11.24
N PRO A 52 -11.20 8.83 10.46
CA PRO A 52 -11.19 9.89 9.46
C PRO A 52 -10.99 11.27 10.09
N ASN A 53 -10.15 12.10 9.47
CA ASN A 53 -9.73 13.40 9.98
C ASN A 53 -10.93 14.35 10.15
N GLY A 54 -11.86 14.35 9.19
CA GLY A 54 -13.08 15.15 9.26
C GLY A 54 -12.91 16.63 8.88
N ASP A 55 -11.73 17.02 8.40
CA ASP A 55 -11.47 18.38 7.88
C ASP A 55 -12.07 18.59 6.47
N LEU A 56 -12.37 17.51 5.75
CA LEU A 56 -12.92 17.49 4.40
C LEU A 56 -14.27 16.77 4.34
N LEU A 57 -14.98 16.88 3.21
CA LEU A 57 -16.11 15.98 2.97
C LEU A 57 -15.61 14.53 2.93
N PRO A 58 -16.35 13.54 3.48
CA PRO A 58 -15.89 12.16 3.57
C PRO A 58 -15.43 11.55 2.24
N VAL A 59 -16.09 11.90 1.13
CA VAL A 59 -15.71 11.43 -0.21
C VAL A 59 -14.42 12.07 -0.72
N GLU A 60 -14.14 13.32 -0.35
CA GLU A 60 -12.91 14.03 -0.71
C GLU A 60 -11.72 13.47 0.07
N GLU A 61 -11.92 13.20 1.37
CA GLU A 61 -10.93 12.54 2.21
C GLU A 61 -10.60 11.13 1.70
N LEU A 62 -11.62 10.36 1.29
CA LEU A 62 -11.43 9.06 0.65
C LEU A 62 -10.59 9.17 -0.62
N ARG A 63 -10.90 10.12 -1.50
CA ARG A 63 -10.13 10.36 -2.74
C ARG A 63 -8.68 10.72 -2.46
N GLY A 64 -8.45 11.64 -1.52
CA GLY A 64 -7.10 12.05 -1.13
C GLY A 64 -6.29 10.89 -0.56
N TRP A 65 -6.89 10.12 0.34
CA TRP A 65 -6.23 8.95 0.94
C TRP A 65 -5.90 7.88 -0.10
N VAL A 66 -6.82 7.57 -1.02
CA VAL A 66 -6.57 6.59 -2.09
C VAL A 66 -5.45 7.07 -3.01
N ALA A 67 -5.47 8.35 -3.41
CA ALA A 67 -4.46 8.93 -4.29
C ALA A 67 -3.06 8.89 -3.67
N GLU A 68 -2.94 9.22 -2.37
CA GLU A 68 -1.66 9.14 -1.65
C GLU A 68 -1.21 7.69 -1.49
N ARG A 69 -2.11 6.81 -1.05
CA ARG A 69 -1.75 5.46 -0.63
C ARG A 69 -1.43 4.51 -1.78
N PHE A 70 -2.13 4.68 -2.89
CA PHE A 70 -2.01 3.84 -4.08
C PHE A 70 -1.34 4.60 -5.24
N ALA A 71 -0.68 5.73 -4.95
CA ALA A 71 0.17 6.41 -5.92
C ALA A 71 1.10 5.39 -6.58
N PRO A 72 1.17 5.33 -7.92
CA PRO A 72 2.00 4.36 -8.59
C PRO A 72 3.45 4.58 -8.14
N PRO A 73 4.16 3.53 -7.69
CA PRO A 73 5.60 3.64 -7.48
C PRO A 73 6.23 4.08 -8.82
N HIS A 74 7.21 4.98 -8.79
CA HIS A 74 7.93 5.38 -10.00
C HIS A 74 8.36 4.12 -10.76
N GLY A 75 7.78 3.95 -11.96
CA GLY A 75 7.48 2.64 -12.54
C GLY A 75 8.63 1.64 -12.53
N ASN A 76 8.45 0.53 -11.82
CA ASN A 76 9.05 -0.75 -12.19
C ASN A 76 8.26 -1.94 -11.60
N ALA A 77 8.20 -3.03 -12.36
CA ALA A 77 7.67 -4.31 -11.90
C ALA A 77 8.55 -4.98 -10.82
N GLN A 78 9.72 -4.39 -10.51
CA GLN A 78 10.70 -4.89 -9.56
C GLN A 78 10.17 -4.89 -8.12
N GLY A 79 9.35 -3.89 -7.76
CA GLY A 79 8.70 -3.82 -6.45
C GLY A 79 7.75 -5.00 -6.19
N LEU A 80 7.10 -5.53 -7.23
CA LEU A 80 6.20 -6.67 -7.10
C LEU A 80 6.94 -7.98 -6.83
N SER A 81 8.07 -8.22 -7.50
CA SER A 81 8.90 -9.40 -7.22
C SER A 81 9.47 -9.36 -5.81
N GLN A 82 9.91 -8.19 -5.33
CA GLN A 82 10.37 -8.04 -3.95
C GLN A 82 9.25 -8.24 -2.93
N LEU A 83 8.02 -7.80 -3.21
CA LEU A 83 6.87 -8.08 -2.36
C LEU A 83 6.60 -9.58 -2.24
N ILE A 84 6.72 -10.34 -3.34
CA ILE A 84 6.56 -11.81 -3.32
C ILE A 84 7.64 -12.46 -2.45
N ASP A 85 8.90 -12.03 -2.56
CA ASP A 85 9.98 -12.54 -1.72
C ASP A 85 9.76 -12.20 -0.24
N ASP A 86 9.33 -10.98 0.06
CA ASP A 86 9.06 -10.52 1.42
C ASP A 86 7.86 -11.26 2.05
N LEU A 87 6.90 -11.76 1.26
CA LEU A 87 5.76 -12.56 1.73
C LEU A 87 6.15 -13.98 2.20
N VAL A 88 7.36 -14.46 1.85
CA VAL A 88 7.87 -15.76 2.35
C VAL A 88 8.24 -15.66 3.83
N ASP A 89 8.61 -14.47 4.31
CA ASP A 89 8.95 -14.23 5.71
C ASP A 89 7.69 -14.09 6.59
N GLU A 90 7.63 -14.87 7.67
CA GLU A 90 6.44 -14.93 8.52
C GLU A 90 6.18 -13.61 9.26
N ASP A 91 7.23 -12.92 9.71
CA ASP A 91 7.08 -11.64 10.42
C ASP A 91 6.63 -10.52 9.48
N LEU A 92 7.19 -10.44 8.27
CA LEU A 92 6.74 -9.50 7.25
C LEU A 92 5.30 -9.78 6.81
N ARG A 93 4.94 -11.05 6.60
CA ARG A 93 3.56 -11.46 6.29
C ARG A 93 2.59 -11.04 7.39
N ARG A 94 2.97 -11.20 8.67
CA ARG A 94 2.15 -10.78 9.81
C ARG A 94 1.95 -9.26 9.85
N LEU A 95 3.02 -8.48 9.65
CA LEU A 95 2.94 -7.02 9.61
C LEU A 95 2.12 -6.51 8.41
N LEU A 96 2.24 -7.15 7.25
CA LEU A 96 1.38 -6.84 6.09
C LEU A 96 -0.10 -7.08 6.40
N ALA A 97 -0.43 -8.23 7.00
CA ALA A 97 -1.80 -8.55 7.39
C ALA A 97 -2.36 -7.55 8.43
N GLU A 98 -1.53 -7.12 9.39
CA GLU A 98 -1.87 -6.10 10.38
C GLU A 98 -2.19 -4.76 9.71
N GLY A 99 -1.27 -4.25 8.87
CA GLY A 99 -1.46 -2.96 8.20
C GLY A 99 -2.65 -2.98 7.24
N TRP A 100 -2.84 -4.03 6.44
CA TRP A 100 -4.04 -4.18 5.61
C TRP A 100 -5.33 -4.25 6.43
N GLY A 101 -5.28 -4.81 7.64
CA GLY A 101 -6.38 -4.77 8.59
C GLY A 101 -6.76 -3.34 8.98
N LEU A 102 -5.77 -2.52 9.32
CA LEU A 102 -5.96 -1.11 9.69
C LEU A 102 -6.47 -0.27 8.50
N GLU A 103 -5.93 -0.48 7.30
CA GLU A 103 -6.37 0.24 6.08
C GLU A 103 -7.83 -0.07 5.74
N ARG A 104 -8.24 -1.34 5.82
CA ARG A 104 -9.64 -1.71 5.66
C ARG A 104 -10.54 -1.12 6.73
N ALA A 105 -10.07 -1.06 7.98
CA ALA A 105 -10.81 -0.43 9.07
C ALA A 105 -11.00 1.07 8.83
N TYR A 106 -9.97 1.75 8.33
CA TYR A 106 -10.03 3.16 7.96
C TYR A 106 -11.00 3.41 6.79
N LEU A 107 -10.90 2.62 5.71
CA LEU A 107 -11.84 2.68 4.59
C LEU A 107 -13.29 2.44 5.02
N LYS A 108 -13.52 1.47 5.92
CA LYS A 108 -14.84 1.22 6.50
C LYS A 108 -15.36 2.46 7.23
N ALA A 109 -14.52 3.12 8.01
CA ALA A 109 -14.90 4.33 8.75
C ALA A 109 -15.23 5.49 7.80
N LEU A 110 -14.45 5.69 6.74
CA LEU A 110 -14.73 6.68 5.70
C LEU A 110 -16.05 6.39 4.98
N LEU A 111 -16.23 5.16 4.46
CA LEU A 111 -17.44 4.76 3.75
C LEU A 111 -18.69 4.88 4.63
N GLY A 112 -18.59 4.61 5.94
CA GLY A 112 -19.70 4.80 6.87
C GLY A 112 -20.07 6.27 7.13
N ARG A 113 -19.21 7.23 6.76
CA ARG A 113 -19.48 8.67 6.84
C ARG A 113 -19.95 9.26 5.51
N CYS A 114 -19.75 8.55 4.40
CA CYS A 114 -20.22 8.99 3.09
C CYS A 114 -21.73 8.80 2.95
N ASP A 115 -22.41 9.75 2.31
CA ASP A 115 -23.82 9.59 1.90
C ASP A 115 -23.90 8.79 0.60
N LEU A 116 -23.70 7.48 0.71
CA LEU A 116 -23.68 6.54 -0.42
C LEU A 116 -24.77 5.46 -0.20
N PRO A 117 -25.98 5.64 -0.77
CA PRO A 117 -27.10 4.73 -0.58
C PRO A 117 -26.81 3.26 -0.91
N GLY A 118 -25.90 2.98 -1.84
CA GLY A 118 -25.48 1.64 -2.21
C GLY A 118 -24.54 0.97 -1.20
N VAL A 119 -23.93 1.72 -0.28
CA VAL A 119 -23.11 1.16 0.82
C VAL A 119 -24.03 0.63 1.92
N LYS A 120 -24.56 -0.59 1.72
CA LYS A 120 -25.41 -1.25 2.73
C LYS A 120 -24.62 -1.84 3.89
N ASN A 121 -23.38 -2.26 3.65
CA ASN A 121 -22.47 -2.78 4.67
C ASN A 121 -21.07 -2.18 4.45
N PRO A 122 -20.70 -1.11 5.18
CA PRO A 122 -19.41 -0.44 5.03
C PRO A 122 -18.21 -1.38 5.18
N GLY A 123 -18.31 -2.45 5.99
CA GLY A 123 -17.21 -3.40 6.16
C GLY A 123 -16.97 -4.26 4.91
N VAL A 124 -18.05 -4.72 4.28
CA VAL A 124 -17.96 -5.48 3.02
C VAL A 124 -17.53 -4.58 1.87
N CYS A 125 -18.10 -3.38 1.76
CA CYS A 125 -17.72 -2.40 0.75
C CYS A 125 -16.25 -1.97 0.90
N ALA A 126 -15.74 -1.80 2.13
CA ALA A 126 -14.34 -1.49 2.37
C ALA A 126 -13.40 -2.61 1.95
N ALA A 127 -13.77 -3.88 2.19
CA ALA A 127 -12.98 -5.01 1.72
C ALA A 127 -12.95 -5.07 0.18
N ILE A 128 -14.10 -4.92 -0.48
CA ILE A 128 -14.21 -4.88 -1.94
C ILE A 128 -13.38 -3.74 -2.53
N LEU A 129 -13.51 -2.52 -1.96
CA LEU A 129 -12.76 -1.36 -2.40
C LEU A 129 -11.26 -1.59 -2.24
N PHE A 130 -10.83 -2.09 -1.08
CA PHE A 130 -9.42 -2.36 -0.81
C PHE A 130 -8.83 -3.36 -1.80
N ASP A 131 -9.51 -4.47 -2.06
CA ASP A 131 -9.04 -5.50 -2.99
C ASP A 131 -9.01 -4.97 -4.44
N ALA A 132 -10.04 -4.19 -4.83
CA ALA A 132 -10.11 -3.56 -6.15
C ALA A 132 -8.98 -2.54 -6.37
N LEU A 133 -8.67 -1.72 -5.36
CA LEU A 133 -7.58 -0.73 -5.43
C LEU A 133 -6.20 -1.41 -5.51
N ASN A 134 -5.96 -2.49 -4.75
CA ASN A 134 -4.73 -3.27 -4.87
C ASN A 134 -4.59 -3.90 -6.27
N GLY A 135 -5.69 -4.45 -6.81
CA GLY A 135 -5.72 -4.98 -8.18
C GLY A 135 -5.47 -3.88 -9.24
N ALA A 136 -6.05 -2.70 -9.06
CA ALA A 136 -5.86 -1.55 -9.94
C ALA A 136 -4.42 -1.04 -9.89
N ALA A 137 -3.81 -0.96 -8.70
CA ALA A 137 -2.41 -0.57 -8.53
C ALA A 137 -1.44 -1.59 -9.17
N LEU A 138 -1.73 -2.88 -9.03
CA LEU A 138 -0.97 -3.94 -9.70
C LEU A 138 -1.08 -3.83 -11.23
N ARG A 139 -2.28 -3.61 -11.75
CA ARG A 139 -2.53 -3.41 -13.19
C ARG A 139 -1.84 -2.14 -13.70
N ALA A 140 -1.91 -1.04 -12.95
CA ALA A 140 -1.18 0.20 -13.21
C ALA A 140 0.33 -0.02 -13.33
N ALA A 141 0.92 -0.80 -12.42
CA ALA A 141 2.33 -1.13 -12.48
C ALA A 141 2.69 -1.99 -13.71
N ALA A 142 1.80 -2.89 -14.13
CA ALA A 142 2.01 -3.75 -15.30
C ALA A 142 1.82 -3.01 -16.64
N GLU A 143 0.85 -2.10 -16.72
CA GLU A 143 0.48 -1.36 -17.94
C GLU A 143 1.20 -0.01 -18.06
N GLY A 144 1.80 0.49 -16.98
CA GLY A 144 2.39 1.84 -16.93
C GLY A 144 1.34 2.96 -16.91
N SER A 145 0.12 2.68 -16.44
CA SER A 145 -1.00 3.62 -16.42
C SER A 145 -1.22 4.21 -15.03
N ALA A 146 -1.15 5.54 -14.90
CA ALA A 146 -1.29 6.23 -13.61
C ALA A 146 -2.75 6.36 -13.12
N ASP A 147 -3.72 6.24 -14.02
CA ASP A 147 -5.12 6.61 -13.73
C ASP A 147 -6.01 5.42 -13.31
N LEU A 148 -5.50 4.18 -13.37
CA LEU A 148 -6.37 3.01 -13.14
C LEU A 148 -6.91 2.95 -11.71
N VAL A 149 -6.14 3.42 -10.73
CA VAL A 149 -6.56 3.45 -9.33
C VAL A 149 -7.71 4.44 -9.13
N SER A 150 -7.58 5.67 -9.65
CA SER A 150 -8.64 6.69 -9.56
C SER A 150 -9.89 6.25 -10.31
N GLN A 151 -9.75 5.69 -11.52
CA GLN A 151 -10.87 5.13 -12.29
C GLN A 151 -11.59 4.00 -11.53
N THR A 152 -10.86 3.09 -10.87
CA THR A 152 -11.47 2.03 -10.06
C THR A 152 -12.24 2.60 -8.87
N LEU A 153 -11.71 3.62 -8.19
CA LEU A 153 -12.44 4.31 -7.13
C LEU A 153 -13.72 4.96 -7.67
N ASP A 154 -13.62 5.73 -8.76
CA ASP A 154 -14.74 6.43 -9.36
C ASP A 154 -15.87 5.48 -9.76
N ASN A 155 -15.53 4.40 -10.48
CA ASN A 155 -16.50 3.41 -10.90
C ASN A 155 -17.25 2.79 -9.69
N LEU A 156 -16.54 2.50 -8.59
CA LEU A 156 -17.19 1.93 -7.40
C LEU A 156 -18.08 2.96 -6.67
N LEU A 157 -17.65 4.22 -6.58
CA LEU A 157 -18.45 5.28 -5.98
C LEU A 157 -19.72 5.55 -6.80
N GLU A 158 -19.65 5.53 -8.12
CA GLU A 158 -20.81 5.65 -9.01
C GLU A 158 -21.82 4.52 -8.79
N GLN A 159 -21.37 3.28 -8.56
CA GLN A 159 -22.28 2.16 -8.26
C GLN A 159 -22.91 2.25 -6.86
N TRP A 160 -22.37 3.09 -5.98
CA TRP A 160 -22.85 3.25 -4.61
C TRP A 160 -23.62 4.55 -4.34
N THR A 161 -23.69 5.42 -5.33
CA THR A 161 -24.51 6.64 -5.31
C THR A 161 -25.95 6.29 -5.68
#